data_AF-A7VJA6-F1
#
_entry.id   AF-A7VJA6-F1
#
_cell.length_a   1.000
_cell.length_b   1.000
_cell.length_c   1.000
_cell.angle_alpha   90.00
_cell.angle_beta   90.00
_cell.angle_gamma   90.00
#
_symmetry.space_group_name_H-M   'P 1'
#
loop_
_entity.id
_entity.type
_entity.pdbx_description
1 polymer ?
#
loop_
_entity_poly.entity_id
_entity_poly.type
_entity_poly.pdbx_seq_one_letter_code
_entity_poly.pdbx_strand_id
1 'polypeptide(L)'
;AFKKALVEFMAEIRGNKVTFEANNIVLTAGATSANETLMFCLAEAGDAFLLPTPYYPGFDRDLKWRTGVEIVPIHCTSSNGFQVTQPALEQAYQEAQARNLRVKGVLVT
;
A
#
# COMPACT_ATOMS: atom_id res chain seq x y z
N ALA A 1 -11.88 9.08 23.33
CA ALA A 1 -12.44 10.27 22.66
C ALA A 1 -11.96 10.41 21.22
N PHE A 2 -10.67 10.69 20.97
CA PHE A 2 -10.18 11.00 19.61
C PHE A 2 -10.40 9.89 18.57
N LYS A 3 -10.07 8.63 18.87
CA LYS A 3 -10.31 7.51 17.94
C LYS A 3 -11.79 7.33 17.56
N LYS A 4 -12.72 7.65 18.48
CA LYS A 4 -14.16 7.60 18.22
C LYS A 4 -14.55 8.66 17.17
N ALA A 5 -14.11 9.89 17.37
CA ALA A 5 -14.33 10.96 16.40
C ALA A 5 -13.72 10.62 15.02
N LEU A 6 -12.54 9.98 15.00
CA LEU A 6 -11.90 9.58 13.75
C LEU A 6 -12.70 8.51 12.99
N VAL A 7 -13.21 7.48 13.66
CA VAL A 7 -14.02 6.45 12.96
C VAL A 7 -15.34 7.00 12.46
N GLU A 8 -15.96 7.93 13.18
CA GLU A 8 -17.18 8.64 12.75
C GLU A 8 -16.89 9.48 11.49
N PHE A 9 -15.79 10.23 11.50
CA PHE A 9 -15.37 11.03 10.35
C PHE A 9 -15.00 10.17 9.12
N MET A 10 -14.30 9.05 9.32
CA MET A 10 -13.99 8.11 8.23
C MET A 10 -15.25 7.48 7.62
N ALA A 11 -16.25 7.16 8.45
CA ALA A 11 -17.56 6.69 7.97
C ALA A 11 -18.28 7.78 7.16
N GLU A 12 -18.28 9.02 7.65
CA GLU A 12 -18.88 10.18 6.97
C GLU A 12 -18.25 10.42 5.59
N ILE A 13 -16.91 10.38 5.47
CA ILE A 13 -16.20 10.47 4.18
C ILE A 13 -16.65 9.39 3.19
N ARG A 14 -17.05 8.22 3.69
CA ARG A 14 -17.59 7.12 2.86
C ARG A 14 -19.11 7.18 2.68
N GLY A 15 -19.74 8.31 3.04
CA GLY A 15 -21.19 8.51 2.94
C GLY A 15 -21.97 7.59 3.88
N ASN A 16 -21.39 7.22 5.02
CA ASN A 16 -21.93 6.29 6.01
C ASN A 16 -22.32 4.92 5.44
N LYS A 17 -21.73 4.51 4.31
CA LYS A 17 -21.95 3.18 3.69
C LYS A 17 -21.18 2.07 4.41
N VAL A 18 -20.17 2.44 5.20
CA VAL A 18 -19.34 1.54 6.00
C VAL A 18 -19.04 2.19 7.35
N THR A 19 -18.82 1.37 8.38
CA THR A 19 -18.42 1.79 9.72
C THR A 19 -17.06 1.21 10.08
N PHE A 20 -16.37 1.82 11.05
CA PHE A 20 -15.07 1.39 11.53
C PHE A 20 -15.08 1.22 13.04
N GLU A 21 -14.40 0.17 13.54
CA GLU A 21 -14.25 -0.09 14.96
C GLU A 21 -13.07 0.70 15.55
N ALA A 22 -13.30 1.53 16.56
CA ALA A 22 -12.26 2.37 17.17
C ALA A 22 -11.11 1.56 17.81
N ASN A 23 -11.37 0.29 18.15
CA ASN A 23 -10.36 -0.64 18.66
C ASN A 23 -9.41 -1.14 17.55
N ASN A 24 -9.85 -1.11 16.29
CA ASN A 24 -9.04 -1.50 15.13
C ASN A 24 -8.28 -0.32 14.51
N ILE A 25 -8.39 0.88 15.09
CA ILE A 25 -7.65 2.06 14.67
C ILE A 25 -6.41 2.27 15.57
N VAL A 26 -5.25 2.33 14.92
CA VAL A 26 -3.97 2.71 15.52
C VAL A 26 -3.56 4.07 14.95
N LEU A 27 -3.21 5.00 15.83
CA LEU A 27 -2.73 6.33 15.43
C LEU A 27 -1.22 6.28 15.23
N THR A 28 -0.74 6.92 14.17
CA THR A 28 0.69 7.06 13.88
C THR A 28 1.02 8.53 13.66
N ALA A 29 2.31 8.87 13.64
CA ALA A 29 2.78 10.22 13.35
C ALA A 29 2.71 10.52 11.84
N GLY A 30 1.48 10.57 11.31
CA GLY A 30 1.19 10.78 9.89
C GLY A 30 1.30 9.53 9.01
N ALA A 31 0.92 9.68 7.74
CA ALA A 31 0.86 8.57 6.79
C ALA A 31 2.23 7.95 6.51
N THR A 32 3.32 8.73 6.51
CA THR A 32 4.70 8.21 6.38
C THR A 32 5.00 7.17 7.46
N SER A 33 4.68 7.46 8.72
CA SER A 33 4.88 6.49 9.81
C SER A 33 3.94 5.29 9.69
N ALA A 34 2.69 5.48 9.24
CA ALA A 34 1.76 4.36 9.00
C ALA A 34 2.26 3.40 7.91
N ASN A 35 2.69 3.94 6.77
CA ASN A 35 3.18 3.17 5.63
C ASN A 35 4.37 2.28 6.02
N GLU A 36 5.37 2.87 6.68
CA GLU A 36 6.56 2.15 7.11
C GLU A 36 6.25 1.11 8.19
N THR A 37 5.40 1.46 9.17
CA THR A 37 4.95 0.52 10.21
C THR A 37 4.23 -0.67 9.61
N LEU A 38 3.39 -0.44 8.60
CA LEU A 38 2.68 -1.50 7.90
C LEU A 38 3.63 -2.46 7.19
N MET A 39 4.69 -1.95 6.56
CA MET A 39 5.72 -2.79 5.95
C MET A 39 6.42 -3.68 6.97
N PHE A 40 6.85 -3.13 8.12
CA PHE A 40 7.44 -3.91 9.21
C PHE A 40 6.52 -5.02 9.75
N CYS A 41 5.20 -4.84 9.70
CA CYS A 41 4.25 -5.85 10.15
C CYS A 41 3.99 -6.97 9.13
N LEU A 42 4.12 -6.67 7.83
CA LEU A 42 3.63 -7.54 6.75
C LEU A 42 4.72 -8.20 5.92
N ALA A 43 5.96 -7.72 6.01
CA ALA A 43 7.07 -8.15 5.17
C ALA A 43 8.40 -8.13 5.93
N GLU A 44 9.30 -9.00 5.51
CA GLU A 44 10.70 -9.04 5.97
C GLU A 44 11.62 -8.34 4.97
N ALA A 45 12.86 -8.05 5.38
CA ALA A 45 13.86 -7.55 4.44
C ALA A 45 14.08 -8.54 3.28
N GLY A 46 14.00 -8.05 2.05
CA GLY A 46 14.06 -8.86 0.82
C GLY A 46 12.71 -9.37 0.31
N ASP A 47 11.62 -9.21 1.06
CA ASP A 47 10.26 -9.37 0.52
C ASP A 47 9.88 -8.19 -0.38
N ALA A 48 8.78 -8.32 -1.14
CA ALA A 48 8.32 -7.27 -2.05
C ALA A 48 6.82 -6.93 -1.93
N PHE A 49 6.50 -5.68 -2.24
CA PHE A 49 5.13 -5.19 -2.49
C PHE A 49 4.98 -4.72 -3.94
N LEU A 50 3.80 -4.97 -4.51
CA LEU A 50 3.45 -4.50 -5.86
C LEU A 50 2.73 -3.16 -5.79
N LEU A 51 3.15 -2.18 -6.59
CA LEU A 51 2.57 -0.82 -6.61
C LEU A 51 2.24 -0.35 -8.04
N PRO A 52 1.01 0.14 -8.32
CA PRO A 52 0.67 0.76 -9.61
C PRO A 52 1.54 1.98 -9.93
N THR A 53 2.04 2.09 -11.17
CA THR A 53 2.75 3.29 -11.62
C THR A 53 1.86 4.17 -12.51
N PRO A 54 1.88 5.50 -12.36
CA PRO A 54 2.70 6.27 -11.41
C PRO A 54 2.16 6.21 -9.97
N TYR A 55 3.05 6.28 -8.98
CA TYR A 55 2.72 6.34 -7.55
C TYR A 55 3.38 7.52 -6.85
N TYR A 56 3.04 7.75 -5.57
CA TYR A 56 3.66 8.78 -4.73
C TYR A 56 5.17 8.52 -4.52
N PRO A 57 6.08 9.40 -4.98
CA PRO A 57 7.52 9.15 -4.96
C PRO A 57 8.12 8.98 -3.55
N GLY A 58 7.43 9.44 -2.50
CA GLY A 58 7.89 9.18 -1.13
C GLY A 58 7.82 7.70 -0.74
N PHE A 59 7.10 6.85 -1.48
CA PHE A 59 7.07 5.40 -1.22
C PHE A 59 8.43 4.73 -1.38
N ASP A 60 9.30 5.21 -2.28
CA ASP A 60 10.67 4.69 -2.40
C ASP A 60 11.45 4.83 -1.09
N ARG A 61 11.15 5.88 -0.30
CA ARG A 61 11.72 6.08 1.04
C ARG A 61 10.90 5.32 2.09
N ASP A 62 9.61 5.61 2.17
CA ASP A 62 8.73 5.20 3.28
C ASP A 62 8.58 3.67 3.36
N LEU A 63 8.58 2.99 2.21
CA LEU A 63 8.33 1.55 2.16
C LEU A 63 9.59 0.70 2.17
N LYS A 64 10.75 1.26 1.78
CA LYS A 64 11.97 0.49 1.52
C LYS A 64 13.11 0.79 2.49
N TRP A 65 13.32 2.05 2.87
CA TRP A 65 14.62 2.50 3.38
C TRP A 65 15.07 1.76 4.64
N ARG A 66 14.20 1.67 5.65
CA ARG A 66 14.52 0.98 6.91
C ARG A 66 13.98 -0.44 6.99
N THR A 67 13.05 -0.79 6.12
CA THR A 67 12.36 -2.08 6.10
C THR A 67 13.14 -3.14 5.32
N GLY A 68 13.96 -2.71 4.34
CA GLY A 68 14.62 -3.61 3.39
C GLY A 68 13.65 -4.27 2.41
N VAL A 69 12.39 -3.81 2.35
CA VAL A 69 11.37 -4.32 1.43
C VAL A 69 11.57 -3.70 0.05
N GLU A 70 11.30 -4.47 -1.00
CA GLU A 70 11.38 -4.04 -2.38
C GLU A 70 10.03 -3.61 -2.95
N ILE A 71 10.06 -2.64 -3.87
CA ILE A 71 8.90 -2.26 -4.68
C ILE A 71 9.06 -2.91 -6.05
N VAL A 72 7.99 -3.54 -6.53
CA VAL A 72 7.88 -4.03 -7.91
C VAL A 72 6.71 -3.29 -8.59
N PRO A 73 6.93 -2.64 -9.73
CA PRO A 73 5.91 -1.79 -10.34
C PRO A 73 4.85 -2.60 -11.08
N ILE A 74 3.57 -2.22 -10.91
CA ILE A 74 2.47 -2.62 -11.77
C ILE A 74 2.32 -1.52 -12.81
N HIS A 75 2.77 -1.77 -14.04
CA HIS A 75 2.78 -0.75 -15.07
C HIS A 75 1.38 -0.43 -15.60
N CYS A 76 0.88 0.78 -15.33
CA CYS A 76 -0.34 1.32 -15.91
C CYS A 76 -0.02 2.29 -17.04
N THR A 77 -0.88 2.36 -18.06
CA THR A 77 -0.63 3.14 -19.28
C THR A 77 -1.77 4.12 -19.55
N SER A 78 -1.47 5.18 -20.32
CA SER A 78 -2.48 6.18 -20.67
C SER A 78 -3.60 5.64 -21.57
N SER A 79 -3.39 4.52 -22.28
CA SER A 79 -4.37 3.93 -23.21
C SER A 79 -5.69 3.54 -22.55
N ASN A 80 -5.71 3.28 -21.24
CA ASN A 80 -6.92 3.01 -20.45
C ASN A 80 -7.10 4.00 -19.27
N GLY A 81 -6.43 5.15 -19.33
CA GLY A 81 -6.46 6.13 -18.24
C GLY A 81 -5.75 5.68 -16.97
N PHE A 82 -4.65 4.92 -17.10
CA PHE A 82 -3.84 4.41 -15.99
C PHE A 82 -4.59 3.46 -15.06
N GLN A 83 -5.61 2.77 -15.55
CA GLN A 83 -6.28 1.74 -14.76
C GLN A 83 -5.39 0.50 -14.62
N VAL A 84 -5.36 -0.06 -13.42
CA VAL A 84 -4.73 -1.37 -13.16
C VAL A 84 -5.46 -2.44 -13.97
N THR A 85 -4.68 -3.30 -14.64
CA THR A 85 -5.22 -4.42 -15.42
C THR A 85 -4.73 -5.75 -14.86
N GLN A 86 -5.52 -6.81 -15.05
CA GLN A 86 -5.11 -8.16 -14.67
C GLN A 86 -3.79 -8.58 -15.33
N PRO A 87 -3.55 -8.34 -16.64
CA PRO A 87 -2.26 -8.65 -17.25
C PRO A 87 -1.09 -7.89 -16.62
N ALA A 88 -1.27 -6.61 -16.26
CA ALA A 88 -0.21 -5.83 -15.61
C ALA A 88 0.10 -6.32 -14.20
N LEU A 89 -0.91 -6.75 -13.43
CA LEU A 89 -0.73 -7.38 -12.12
C LEU A 89 0.06 -8.69 -12.22
N GLU A 90 -0.33 -9.55 -13.15
CA GLU A 90 0.35 -10.83 -13.40
C GLU A 90 1.80 -10.62 -13.84
N GLN A 91 2.04 -9.67 -14.74
CA GLN A 91 3.38 -9.32 -15.20
C GLN A 91 4.28 -8.83 -14.04
N ALA A 92 3.77 -7.95 -13.17
CA ALA A 92 4.51 -7.47 -12.00
C ALA A 92 4.81 -8.62 -11.02
N TYR A 93 3.86 -9.54 -10.81
CA TYR A 93 4.06 -10.71 -9.98
C TYR A 93 5.15 -11.64 -10.55
N GLN A 94 5.13 -11.89 -11.87
CA GLN A 94 6.15 -12.69 -12.56
C GLN A 94 7.54 -12.02 -12.54
N GLU A 95 7.60 -10.69 -12.68
CA GLU A 95 8.85 -9.94 -12.53
C GLU A 95 9.44 -10.13 -11.12
N ALA A 96 8.60 -10.05 -10.08
CA ALA A 96 9.03 -10.30 -8.71
C ALA A 96 9.59 -11.72 -8.54
N GLN A 97 8.92 -12.73 -9.10
CA GLN A 97 9.38 -14.12 -9.09
C GLN A 97 10.73 -14.29 -9.82
N ALA A 98 10.90 -13.67 -10.99
CA ALA A 98 12.16 -13.70 -11.74
C ALA A 98 13.33 -13.04 -10.96
N ARG A 99 13.02 -12.08 -10.09
CA ARG A 99 13.96 -11.42 -9.18
C ARG A 99 14.18 -12.19 -7.87
N ASN A 100 13.57 -13.37 -7.69
CA ASN A 100 13.54 -14.16 -6.45
C ASN A 100 12.98 -13.40 -5.24
N LEU A 101 12.06 -12.45 -5.48
CA LEU A 101 11.38 -11.69 -4.44
C LEU A 101 10.05 -12.36 -4.08
N ARG A 102 9.80 -12.55 -2.79
CA ARG A 102 8.51 -13.04 -2.32
C ARG A 102 7.53 -11.86 -2.19
N VAL A 103 6.46 -11.89 -2.99
CA VAL A 103 5.42 -10.87 -2.93
C VAL A 103 4.55 -11.07 -1.69
N LYS A 104 4.36 -9.99 -0.92
CA LYS A 104 3.60 -9.98 0.34
C LYS A 104 2.27 -9.24 0.25
N GLY A 105 2.12 -8.36 -0.73
CA GLY A 105 0.87 -7.67 -0.97
C GLY A 105 0.95 -6.67 -2.12
N VAL A 106 -0.17 -5.98 -2.31
CA VAL A 106 -0.32 -4.87 -3.25
C VAL A 106 -0.67 -3.63 -2.44
N LEU A 107 0.01 -2.51 -2.70
CA LEU A 107 -0.32 -1.22 -2.09
C LEU A 107 -0.90 -0.29 -3.16
N VAL A 108 -2.10 0.26 -2.90
CA VAL A 108 -2.86 1.11 -3.82
C VAL A 108 -3.19 2.46 -3.17
N THR A 109 -3.37 3.49 -4.00
CA THR A 109 -3.71 4.87 -3.60
C THR A 109 -4.83 5.44 -4.42
#